data_AF-A0A9E1UPS9-F1
#
_entry.id   AF-A0A9E1UPS9-F1
#
_cell.length_a   1.000
_cell.length_b   1.000
_cell.length_c   1.000
_cell.angle_alpha   90.00
_cell.angle_beta   90.00
_cell.angle_gamma   90.00
#
_symmetry.space_group_name_H-M   'P 1'
#
loop_
_entity.id
_entity.type
_entity.pdbx_description
1 polymer ?
#
loop_
_entity_poly.entity_id
_entity_poly.type
_entity_poly.pdbx_seq_one_letter_code
_entity_poly.pdbx_strand_id
1 'polypeptide(L)'
;MSARPMSSRRRTALPCIRWFLRGHAISCFALFAAIGVAAQAPGAGEGVPTHHKAVLALKPVGYWPADEGQGKVLHDRSGNANHGTVYAVPWQDDSLVFENDVYQWIQVPCRESYRSRSFSMGGWVFSTLHKRKPTGGDKEFQFGALIIGQPLKLQGGGKLKWGCCWGGRLEPGGAMLRFGLPGKSGLSAIEIASGKEAYVPGTDKRGKEAHKASPGMLGKVEPSACLRSGKWQHVIYTYAQSGEAKLYIAGKLVHTATNVPYTPAKTPFVIGGGRWGTFNLGGTLSMAGSLKDMVIFDRTLSQKEIRTLAGTKPAGKPGGVAIADAGGLNLPKGLTELAKLVRSTSLDRNLRAEAALKMAGMGEKAKEAVPALAGELAKIDRANGAHLPRVEEFFRNALIKALLAIDPMSEKT
;
A
#
# COMPACT_ATOMS: atom_id res chain seq x y z
N MET A 1 23.76 61.98 -41.74
CA MET A 1 23.99 61.64 -40.31
C MET A 1 24.51 60.20 -40.28
N SER A 2 25.81 59.90 -40.21
CA SER A 2 26.81 60.16 -39.13
C SER A 2 26.43 59.51 -37.79
N ALA A 3 27.29 58.78 -37.07
CA ALA A 3 28.62 58.22 -37.38
C ALA A 3 28.95 57.05 -36.40
N ARG A 4 30.12 56.42 -36.56
CA ARG A 4 30.61 55.22 -35.84
C ARG A 4 31.21 55.51 -34.42
N PRO A 5 31.52 54.47 -33.62
CA PRO A 5 31.93 54.59 -32.21
C PRO A 5 33.45 54.71 -31.97
N MET A 6 33.83 55.05 -30.72
CA MET A 6 35.15 54.91 -30.07
C MET A 6 34.92 54.47 -28.61
N SER A 7 35.63 53.56 -27.94
CA SER A 7 37.04 53.12 -27.89
C SER A 7 37.96 54.00 -27.01
N SER A 8 38.54 53.42 -25.95
CA SER A 8 39.97 53.59 -25.62
C SER A 8 40.47 52.49 -24.64
N ARG A 9 41.79 52.26 -24.63
CA ARG A 9 42.53 51.32 -23.76
C ARG A 9 43.58 52.07 -22.93
N ARG A 10 43.95 51.54 -21.75
CA ARG A 10 45.32 51.35 -21.18
C ARG A 10 45.12 50.85 -19.73
N ARG A 11 45.71 49.76 -19.20
CA ARG A 11 47.11 49.25 -19.12
C ARG A 11 48.08 50.16 -18.34
N THR A 12 48.34 49.77 -17.10
CA THR A 12 49.61 49.88 -16.35
C THR A 12 49.73 48.64 -15.43
N ALA A 13 50.93 48.33 -14.94
CA ALA A 13 51.25 47.03 -14.32
C ALA A 13 52.13 47.16 -13.07
N LEU A 14 52.05 46.14 -12.19
CA LEU A 14 53.10 45.47 -11.38
C LEU A 14 54.13 46.33 -10.56
N PRO A 15 54.50 45.87 -9.34
CA PRO A 15 55.54 44.83 -9.26
C PRO A 15 55.32 43.71 -8.23
N CYS A 16 56.06 42.62 -8.42
CA CYS A 16 56.17 41.46 -7.52
C CYS A 16 57.22 41.67 -6.44
N ILE A 17 57.10 40.97 -5.30
CA ILE A 17 58.25 40.55 -4.49
C ILE A 17 58.12 39.05 -4.16
N ARG A 18 59.17 38.28 -4.47
CA ARG A 18 59.43 36.91 -4.00
C ARG A 18 60.51 36.97 -2.92
N TRP A 19 60.48 36.05 -1.96
CA TRP A 19 61.68 35.65 -1.21
C TRP A 19 61.83 34.12 -1.12
N PHE A 20 63.09 33.72 -0.94
CA PHE A 20 63.69 32.39 -1.08
C PHE A 20 64.88 32.38 -0.08
N LEU A 21 65.48 31.28 0.39
CA LEU A 21 65.46 29.85 0.04
C LEU A 21 65.95 29.06 1.29
N ARG A 22 65.99 27.72 1.21
CA ARG A 22 66.80 26.76 2.02
C ARG A 22 66.10 26.08 3.21
N GLY A 23 66.08 24.76 3.17
CA GLY A 23 66.05 23.90 4.36
C GLY A 23 67.42 23.25 4.57
N HIS A 24 67.50 22.27 5.49
CA HIS A 24 68.39 21.10 5.48
C HIS A 24 67.81 20.05 6.45
N ALA A 25 68.08 18.77 6.20
CA ALA A 25 67.59 17.66 7.03
C ALA A 25 68.70 17.13 7.95
N ILE A 26 68.32 16.62 9.13
CA ILE A 26 69.13 15.71 9.94
C ILE A 26 68.23 14.56 10.39
N SER A 27 68.72 13.33 10.24
CA SER A 27 68.07 12.10 10.68
C SER A 27 68.87 11.50 11.83
N CYS A 28 68.21 11.16 12.93
CA CYS A 28 68.79 10.33 13.99
C CYS A 28 67.78 9.25 14.41
N PHE A 29 68.20 8.00 14.32
CA PHE A 29 67.47 6.84 14.84
C PHE A 29 67.49 6.85 16.38
N ALA A 30 66.34 6.61 17.00
CA ALA A 30 66.24 6.07 18.35
C ALA A 30 65.07 5.08 18.38
N LEU A 31 65.39 3.81 18.68
CA LEU A 31 64.43 2.70 18.68
C LEU A 31 64.16 2.28 20.12
N PHE A 32 62.95 2.51 20.65
CA PHE A 32 62.50 1.82 21.87
C PHE A 32 60.98 1.67 21.98
N ALA A 33 60.58 0.44 22.33
CA ALA A 33 59.35 -0.02 22.98
C ALA A 33 57.97 0.42 22.44
N ALA A 34 57.16 -0.56 22.06
CA ALA A 34 55.75 -0.38 21.72
C ALA A 34 54.87 -0.24 22.98
N ILE A 35 53.92 0.70 22.94
CA ILE A 35 52.65 0.61 23.66
C ILE A 35 51.56 0.76 22.61
N GLY A 36 50.83 -0.33 22.36
CA GLY A 36 49.74 -0.34 21.38
C GLY A 36 48.51 0.37 21.92
N VAL A 37 48.31 1.64 21.55
CA VAL A 37 46.99 2.28 21.65
C VAL A 37 46.18 1.81 20.45
N ALA A 38 45.23 0.89 20.68
CA ALA A 38 44.29 0.50 19.66
C ALA A 38 43.49 1.73 19.20
N ALA A 39 43.57 2.04 17.89
CA ALA A 39 42.77 3.11 17.30
C ALA A 39 41.28 2.78 17.49
N GLN A 40 40.62 3.53 18.36
CA GLN A 40 39.18 3.40 18.55
C GLN A 40 38.47 3.69 17.22
N ALA A 41 37.51 2.83 16.87
CA ALA A 41 36.66 3.05 15.72
C ALA A 41 35.95 4.41 15.84
N PRO A 42 35.69 5.12 14.72
CA PRO A 42 34.99 6.40 14.75
C PRO A 42 33.66 6.26 15.48
N GLY A 43 33.45 7.13 16.48
CA GLY A 43 32.41 6.98 17.48
C GLY A 43 30.98 7.13 16.94
N ALA A 44 30.03 6.61 17.72
CA ALA A 44 28.61 6.78 17.46
C ALA A 44 28.24 8.28 17.44
N GLY A 45 27.80 8.78 16.28
CA GLY A 45 27.49 10.19 16.08
C GLY A 45 26.87 10.49 14.70
N GLU A 46 27.25 9.75 13.66
CA GLU A 46 26.51 9.76 12.39
C GLU A 46 25.21 8.96 12.53
N GLY A 47 24.12 9.66 12.85
CA GLY A 47 22.81 9.04 13.05
C GLY A 47 22.36 8.23 11.83
N VAL A 48 21.93 7.00 12.07
CA VAL A 48 21.36 6.09 11.05
C VAL A 48 20.40 6.89 10.17
N PRO A 49 20.59 6.92 8.84
CA PRO A 49 19.71 7.67 7.96
C PRO A 49 18.26 7.25 8.19
N THR A 50 17.41 8.21 8.59
CA THR A 50 15.95 8.02 8.68
C THR A 50 15.47 7.30 7.43
N HIS A 51 14.61 6.29 7.58
CA HIS A 51 14.20 5.41 6.47
C HIS A 51 13.88 6.17 5.15
N HIS A 52 13.20 7.32 5.24
CA HIS A 52 13.01 8.26 4.12
C HIS A 52 14.29 8.64 3.36
N LYS A 53 15.37 9.04 4.04
CA LYS A 53 16.67 9.41 3.42
C LYS A 53 17.28 8.25 2.64
N ALA A 54 17.17 7.03 3.16
CA ALA A 54 17.68 5.83 2.50
C ALA A 54 16.88 5.49 1.22
N VAL A 55 15.56 5.70 1.23
CA VAL A 55 14.73 5.58 0.02
C VAL A 55 15.08 6.68 -1.00
N LEU A 56 15.14 7.94 -0.55
CA LEU A 56 15.43 9.10 -1.42
C LEU A 56 16.83 9.05 -2.07
N ALA A 57 17.82 8.48 -1.39
CA ALA A 57 19.16 8.29 -1.94
C ALA A 57 19.19 7.43 -3.23
N LEU A 58 18.18 6.57 -3.43
CA LEU A 58 18.03 5.75 -4.63
C LEU A 58 17.34 6.46 -5.80
N LYS A 59 16.85 7.70 -5.57
CA LYS A 59 16.17 8.57 -6.54
C LYS A 59 14.92 7.91 -7.18
N PRO A 60 13.88 7.59 -6.39
CA PRO A 60 12.57 7.21 -6.94
C PRO A 60 11.97 8.35 -7.75
N VAL A 61 11.13 8.02 -8.74
CA VAL A 61 10.32 9.02 -9.48
C VAL A 61 8.97 9.28 -8.80
N GLY A 62 8.56 8.41 -7.87
CA GLY A 62 7.45 8.64 -6.96
C GLY A 62 7.70 7.92 -5.64
N TYR A 63 7.47 8.59 -4.51
CA TYR A 63 7.68 8.02 -3.18
C TYR A 63 6.67 8.55 -2.18
N TRP A 64 5.83 7.65 -1.67
CA TRP A 64 4.76 7.94 -0.72
C TRP A 64 4.97 7.16 0.58
N PRO A 65 5.51 7.77 1.65
CA PRO A 65 5.75 7.09 2.92
C PRO A 65 4.47 6.61 3.62
N ALA A 66 3.36 7.33 3.42
CA ALA A 66 2.09 7.18 4.14
C ALA A 66 2.23 7.41 5.66
N ASP A 67 2.85 8.53 6.04
CA ASP A 67 3.18 8.94 7.41
C ASP A 67 2.50 10.25 7.86
N GLU A 68 1.48 10.72 7.12
CA GLU A 68 0.75 11.95 7.41
C GLU A 68 -0.16 11.89 8.64
N GLY A 69 -0.60 10.70 9.05
CA GLY A 69 -1.49 10.47 10.18
C GLY A 69 -2.94 10.93 10.01
N GLN A 70 -3.22 11.82 9.05
CA GLN A 70 -4.56 12.33 8.76
C GLN A 70 -4.72 12.89 7.35
N GLY A 71 -5.97 13.21 6.98
CA GLY A 71 -6.30 13.93 5.74
C GLY A 71 -6.48 13.03 4.51
N LYS A 72 -6.75 13.68 3.37
CA LYS A 72 -7.09 13.02 2.08
C LYS A 72 -5.99 13.07 1.02
N VAL A 73 -4.80 13.55 1.38
CA VAL A 73 -3.65 13.71 0.47
C VAL A 73 -2.51 12.85 0.95
N LEU A 74 -2.01 11.99 0.07
CA LEU A 74 -0.80 11.20 0.26
C LEU A 74 0.35 11.89 -0.47
N HIS A 75 1.29 12.46 0.27
CA HIS A 75 2.35 13.30 -0.27
C HIS A 75 3.43 12.46 -0.94
N ASP A 76 3.90 12.98 -2.07
CA ASP A 76 5.03 12.46 -2.81
C ASP A 76 6.29 13.20 -2.36
N ARG A 77 7.21 12.48 -1.71
CA ARG A 77 8.47 12.99 -1.21
C ARG A 77 9.63 12.83 -2.20
N SER A 78 9.42 12.24 -3.37
CA SER A 78 10.47 12.06 -4.40
C SER A 78 11.04 13.37 -4.97
N GLY A 79 10.42 14.51 -4.67
CA GLY A 79 10.71 15.81 -5.28
C GLY A 79 9.86 16.12 -6.52
N ASN A 80 9.07 15.16 -7.00
CA ASN A 80 8.22 15.35 -8.19
C ASN A 80 6.83 15.96 -7.87
N ALA A 81 6.44 16.04 -6.58
CA ALA A 81 5.15 16.54 -6.11
C ALA A 81 3.93 15.85 -6.76
N ASN A 82 4.04 14.56 -7.07
CA ASN A 82 2.95 13.77 -7.65
C ASN A 82 2.08 13.13 -6.55
N HIS A 83 1.38 13.97 -5.78
CA HIS A 83 0.60 13.54 -4.63
C HIS A 83 -0.59 12.66 -5.03
N GLY A 84 -0.90 11.68 -4.18
CA GLY A 84 -2.07 10.81 -4.31
C GLY A 84 -3.29 11.37 -3.57
N THR A 85 -4.48 11.05 -4.05
CA THR A 85 -5.75 11.33 -3.37
C THR A 85 -6.24 10.06 -2.68
N VAL A 86 -6.52 10.14 -1.37
CA VAL A 86 -7.00 9.03 -0.55
C VAL A 86 -8.53 8.97 -0.60
N TYR A 87 -9.08 7.85 -1.06
CA TYR A 87 -10.52 7.59 -1.15
C TYR A 87 -10.94 6.55 -0.12
N ALA A 88 -11.68 7.02 0.90
CA ALA A 88 -12.28 6.23 1.96
C ALA A 88 -11.34 5.35 2.80
N VAL A 89 -10.02 5.41 2.62
CA VAL A 89 -9.05 4.74 3.53
C VAL A 89 -8.92 5.60 4.81
N PRO A 90 -9.29 5.10 6.01
CA PRO A 90 -9.06 5.79 7.27
C PRO A 90 -7.59 5.77 7.69
N TRP A 91 -7.26 6.69 8.59
CA TRP A 91 -6.00 6.70 9.34
C TRP A 91 -6.20 6.14 10.75
N GLN A 92 -5.22 5.37 11.24
CA GLN A 92 -5.14 4.86 12.61
C GLN A 92 -3.66 4.68 12.97
N ASP A 93 -3.23 5.13 14.16
CA ASP A 93 -1.86 5.00 14.66
C ASP A 93 -0.79 5.35 13.59
N ASP A 94 -0.91 6.53 12.99
CA ASP A 94 -0.07 7.07 11.91
C ASP A 94 0.02 6.20 10.64
N SER A 95 -0.93 5.30 10.42
CA SER A 95 -0.98 4.38 9.28
C SER A 95 -2.31 4.44 8.54
N LEU A 96 -2.28 4.32 7.22
CA LEU A 96 -3.47 4.08 6.42
C LEU A 96 -3.94 2.63 6.61
N VAL A 97 -5.23 2.46 6.91
CA VAL A 97 -5.84 1.17 7.23
C VAL A 97 -6.86 0.82 6.16
N PHE A 98 -6.50 -0.15 5.33
CA PHE A 98 -7.44 -0.75 4.39
C PHE A 98 -8.30 -1.78 5.12
N GLU A 99 -9.62 -1.62 5.01
CA GLU A 99 -10.62 -2.53 5.55
C GLU A 99 -11.09 -3.47 4.43
N ASN A 100 -11.19 -4.78 4.72
CA ASN A 100 -11.83 -5.68 3.76
C ASN A 100 -13.30 -5.28 3.57
N ASP A 101 -13.87 -5.66 2.44
CA ASP A 101 -15.29 -5.48 2.13
C ASP A 101 -15.73 -4.03 1.89
N VAL A 102 -14.79 -3.07 1.86
CA VAL A 102 -15.07 -1.65 1.56
C VAL A 102 -14.37 -1.16 0.28
N TYR A 103 -15.04 -0.24 -0.44
CA TYR A 103 -14.48 0.54 -1.56
C TYR A 103 -13.45 1.57 -1.08
N GLN A 104 -12.21 1.13 -0.87
CA GLN A 104 -11.10 1.97 -0.40
C GLN A 104 -9.89 1.87 -1.33
N TRP A 105 -9.29 3.00 -1.71
CA TRP A 105 -8.09 3.05 -2.54
C TRP A 105 -7.41 4.42 -2.46
N ILE A 106 -6.17 4.50 -2.95
CA ILE A 106 -5.46 5.77 -3.13
C ILE A 106 -5.16 5.92 -4.61
N GLN A 107 -5.51 7.05 -5.22
CA GLN A 107 -5.26 7.30 -6.64
C GLN A 107 -4.11 8.28 -6.84
N VAL A 108 -3.13 7.90 -7.65
CA VAL A 108 -1.96 8.70 -8.00
C VAL A 108 -2.03 9.06 -9.50
N PRO A 109 -1.92 10.35 -9.89
CA PRO A 109 -1.89 10.76 -11.29
C PRO A 109 -0.76 10.08 -12.07
N CYS A 110 -1.04 9.66 -13.31
CA CYS A 110 -0.04 9.05 -14.18
C CYS A 110 0.89 10.12 -14.78
N ARG A 111 2.21 9.90 -14.71
CA ARG A 111 3.24 10.73 -15.36
C ARG A 111 4.03 9.92 -16.39
N GLU A 112 4.76 10.61 -17.27
CA GLU A 112 5.59 9.97 -18.32
C GLU A 112 6.62 8.99 -17.72
N SER A 113 7.32 9.38 -16.66
CA SER A 113 8.30 8.53 -15.96
C SER A 113 7.71 7.24 -15.40
N TYR A 114 6.40 7.22 -15.07
CA TYR A 114 5.72 6.04 -14.52
C TYR A 114 5.30 5.05 -15.63
N ARG A 115 5.54 5.43 -16.90
CA ARG A 115 5.26 4.66 -18.12
C ARG A 115 6.54 4.19 -18.82
N SER A 116 7.68 4.23 -18.12
CA SER A 116 8.95 3.71 -18.61
C SER A 116 8.83 2.23 -18.99
N ARG A 117 9.57 1.82 -20.03
CA ARG A 117 9.62 0.40 -20.46
C ARG A 117 10.50 -0.47 -19.54
N SER A 118 11.25 0.14 -18.64
CA SER A 118 11.91 -0.53 -17.51
C SER A 118 11.51 0.18 -16.24
N PHE A 119 11.08 -0.52 -15.20
CA PHE A 119 10.61 0.12 -13.96
C PHE A 119 10.76 -0.79 -12.74
N SER A 120 10.63 -0.20 -11.56
CA SER A 120 10.52 -0.94 -10.30
C SER A 120 9.43 -0.31 -9.44
N MET A 121 8.56 -1.13 -8.84
CA MET A 121 7.46 -0.64 -7.99
C MET A 121 7.16 -1.59 -6.83
N GLY A 122 6.65 -1.03 -5.74
CA GLY A 122 6.28 -1.79 -4.54
C GLY A 122 6.45 -0.94 -3.28
N GLY A 123 6.77 -1.58 -2.16
CA GLY A 123 6.94 -0.93 -0.85
C GLY A 123 6.77 -1.93 0.29
N TRP A 124 6.49 -1.42 1.50
CA TRP A 124 6.14 -2.26 2.64
C TRP A 124 4.65 -2.59 2.65
N VAL A 125 4.34 -3.88 2.81
CA VAL A 125 2.99 -4.43 2.82
C VAL A 125 2.74 -5.17 4.14
N PHE A 126 1.63 -4.86 4.79
CA PHE A 126 1.05 -5.65 5.87
C PHE A 126 -0.36 -6.06 5.47
N SER A 127 -0.68 -7.35 5.60
CA SER A 127 -1.99 -7.89 5.24
C SER A 127 -2.47 -8.92 6.26
N THR A 128 -3.75 -8.82 6.63
CA THR A 128 -4.49 -9.82 7.41
C THR A 128 -5.45 -10.65 6.54
N LEU A 129 -5.65 -10.28 5.26
CA LEU A 129 -6.64 -10.89 4.34
C LEU A 129 -6.55 -12.43 4.27
N HIS A 130 -5.36 -12.99 4.46
CA HIS A 130 -5.09 -14.42 4.54
C HIS A 130 -5.86 -15.19 5.61
N LYS A 131 -6.31 -14.52 6.69
CA LYS A 131 -7.02 -15.16 7.81
C LYS A 131 -8.53 -15.31 7.59
N ARG A 132 -9.10 -14.71 6.54
CA ARG A 132 -10.55 -14.75 6.34
C ARG A 132 -11.04 -16.18 6.06
N LYS A 133 -12.27 -16.46 6.49
CA LYS A 133 -13.00 -17.66 6.01
C LYS A 133 -13.15 -17.59 4.48
N PRO A 134 -12.90 -18.69 3.75
CA PRO A 134 -13.23 -18.75 2.34
C PRO A 134 -14.74 -18.56 2.11
N THR A 135 -15.12 -17.79 1.09
CA THR A 135 -16.51 -17.70 0.64
C THR A 135 -16.76 -18.73 -0.46
N GLY A 136 -18.01 -19.16 -0.66
CA GLY A 136 -18.35 -20.11 -1.74
C GLY A 136 -17.96 -19.60 -3.13
N GLY A 137 -17.95 -18.28 -3.34
CA GLY A 137 -17.55 -17.65 -4.59
C GLY A 137 -16.04 -17.61 -4.85
N ASP A 138 -15.19 -17.96 -3.88
CA ASP A 138 -13.72 -17.83 -3.98
C ASP A 138 -13.09 -18.64 -5.13
N LYS A 139 -13.78 -19.70 -5.58
CA LYS A 139 -13.34 -20.55 -6.69
C LYS A 139 -13.79 -20.04 -8.07
N GLU A 140 -14.83 -19.21 -8.12
CA GLU A 140 -15.44 -18.75 -9.37
C GLU A 140 -14.73 -17.50 -9.93
N PHE A 141 -14.01 -16.77 -9.08
CA PHE A 141 -13.37 -15.51 -9.44
C PHE A 141 -11.91 -15.45 -8.93
N GLN A 142 -11.02 -14.93 -9.77
CA GLN A 142 -9.59 -14.71 -9.46
C GLN A 142 -9.40 -13.47 -8.55
N PHE A 143 -10.03 -13.52 -7.38
CA PHE A 143 -10.00 -12.47 -6.37
C PHE A 143 -8.58 -12.21 -5.83
N GLY A 144 -8.36 -11.00 -5.35
CA GLY A 144 -7.09 -10.57 -4.77
C GLY A 144 -7.07 -9.07 -4.49
N ALA A 145 -6.12 -8.65 -3.67
CA ALA A 145 -5.95 -7.27 -3.24
C ALA A 145 -4.78 -6.60 -3.98
N LEU A 146 -4.95 -5.33 -4.29
CA LEU A 146 -3.99 -4.49 -4.98
C LEU A 146 -2.94 -3.95 -4.00
N ILE A 147 -1.65 -4.04 -4.36
CA ILE A 147 -0.57 -3.33 -3.65
C ILE A 147 -0.32 -1.99 -4.36
N ILE A 148 0.08 -2.06 -5.64
CA ILE A 148 0.30 -0.89 -6.50
C ILE A 148 0.17 -1.26 -7.97
N GLY A 149 -0.42 -0.39 -8.80
CA GLY A 149 -0.51 -0.61 -10.24
C GLY A 149 -1.56 0.23 -10.94
N GLN A 150 -1.92 -0.16 -12.16
CA GLN A 150 -2.89 0.54 -13.01
C GLN A 150 -4.15 -0.32 -13.24
N PRO A 151 -5.08 -0.41 -12.26
CA PRO A 151 -6.30 -1.23 -12.35
C PRO A 151 -7.36 -0.63 -13.29
N LEU A 152 -7.21 0.63 -13.67
CA LEU A 152 -8.15 1.39 -14.48
C LEU A 152 -7.86 1.20 -15.99
N LYS A 153 -8.94 1.13 -16.78
CA LYS A 153 -8.95 1.19 -18.24
C LYS A 153 -9.61 2.48 -18.73
N LEU A 154 -9.17 2.97 -19.88
CA LEU A 154 -9.86 4.03 -20.63
C LEU A 154 -11.07 3.44 -21.38
N GLN A 155 -12.17 4.18 -21.38
CA GLN A 155 -13.33 3.98 -22.24
C GLN A 155 -13.44 5.13 -23.26
N GLY A 156 -14.36 4.98 -24.21
CA GLY A 156 -14.72 6.06 -25.14
C GLY A 156 -15.12 7.35 -24.40
N GLY A 157 -14.75 8.50 -24.95
CA GLY A 157 -14.95 9.80 -24.31
C GLY A 157 -14.03 10.08 -23.10
N GLY A 158 -12.92 9.37 -22.97
CA GLY A 158 -11.90 9.62 -21.93
C GLY A 158 -12.28 9.17 -20.52
N LYS A 159 -13.44 8.54 -20.33
CA LYS A 159 -13.90 8.02 -19.03
C LYS A 159 -13.01 6.88 -18.55
N LEU A 160 -12.76 6.83 -17.24
CA LEU A 160 -12.03 5.75 -16.60
C LEU A 160 -13.03 4.71 -16.05
N LYS A 161 -12.74 3.43 -16.28
CA LYS A 161 -13.48 2.30 -15.71
C LYS A 161 -12.53 1.42 -14.91
N TRP A 162 -12.98 0.87 -13.79
CA TRP A 162 -12.31 -0.24 -13.14
C TRP A 162 -12.24 -1.47 -14.06
N GLY A 163 -11.04 -1.83 -14.49
CA GLY A 163 -10.79 -2.87 -15.51
C GLY A 163 -10.33 -4.21 -14.95
N CYS A 164 -9.94 -4.27 -13.66
CA CYS A 164 -9.37 -5.47 -13.05
C CYS A 164 -10.27 -6.07 -11.96
N CYS A 165 -9.96 -7.30 -11.53
CA CYS A 165 -10.63 -7.99 -10.42
C CYS A 165 -12.15 -8.16 -10.60
N TRP A 166 -12.65 -8.25 -11.84
CA TRP A 166 -14.08 -8.32 -12.16
C TRP A 166 -14.39 -9.55 -13.02
N GLY A 167 -15.39 -10.36 -12.63
CA GLY A 167 -15.94 -11.43 -13.48
C GLY A 167 -14.94 -12.49 -13.96
N GLY A 168 -13.92 -12.83 -13.16
CA GLY A 168 -12.88 -13.80 -13.56
C GLY A 168 -11.95 -13.29 -14.67
N ARG A 169 -11.96 -11.98 -14.95
CA ARG A 169 -11.05 -11.31 -15.86
C ARG A 169 -10.16 -10.33 -15.09
N LEU A 170 -8.89 -10.30 -15.47
CA LEU A 170 -7.95 -9.27 -15.07
C LEU A 170 -7.55 -8.54 -16.34
N GLU A 171 -7.81 -7.23 -16.39
CA GLU A 171 -7.51 -6.42 -17.55
C GLU A 171 -6.98 -5.05 -17.08
N PRO A 172 -5.76 -4.99 -16.49
CA PRO A 172 -5.16 -3.73 -16.09
C PRO A 172 -4.94 -2.82 -17.32
N GLY A 173 -4.83 -1.52 -17.09
CA GLY A 173 -4.38 -0.60 -18.13
C GLY A 173 -2.93 -0.89 -18.52
N GLY A 174 -2.07 -1.06 -17.51
CA GLY A 174 -0.63 -1.29 -17.65
C GLY A 174 -0.15 -2.48 -16.82
N ALA A 175 0.70 -2.23 -15.82
CA ALA A 175 1.17 -3.26 -14.88
C ALA A 175 0.49 -3.15 -13.52
N MET A 176 0.39 -4.28 -12.81
CA MET A 176 -0.23 -4.36 -11.50
C MET A 176 0.43 -5.42 -10.62
N LEU A 177 0.93 -4.99 -9.45
CA LEU A 177 1.41 -5.83 -8.36
C LEU A 177 0.25 -6.02 -7.38
N ARG A 178 -0.22 -7.26 -7.25
CA ARG A 178 -1.32 -7.67 -6.36
C ARG A 178 -0.95 -8.95 -5.59
N PHE A 179 -1.83 -9.39 -4.70
CA PHE A 179 -1.77 -10.72 -4.13
C PHE A 179 -3.14 -11.40 -4.16
N GLY A 180 -3.14 -12.70 -4.39
CA GLY A 180 -4.36 -13.51 -4.46
C GLY A 180 -4.99 -13.77 -3.10
N LEU A 181 -6.03 -14.59 -3.10
CA LEU A 181 -6.56 -15.18 -1.87
C LEU A 181 -5.62 -16.25 -1.29
N PRO A 182 -5.72 -16.57 0.02
CA PRO A 182 -5.03 -17.71 0.58
C PRO A 182 -5.45 -19.01 -0.10
N GLY A 183 -4.49 -19.77 -0.63
CA GLY A 183 -4.72 -21.11 -1.15
C GLY A 183 -4.98 -22.13 -0.04
N LYS A 184 -5.07 -23.42 -0.39
CA LYS A 184 -5.23 -24.53 0.59
C LYS A 184 -4.15 -24.55 1.70
N SER A 185 -2.97 -23.98 1.43
CA SER A 185 -1.86 -23.84 2.37
C SER A 185 -1.94 -22.60 3.28
N GLY A 186 -3.00 -21.78 3.18
CA GLY A 186 -3.14 -20.52 3.92
C GLY A 186 -2.27 -19.36 3.40
N LEU A 187 -1.49 -19.59 2.34
CA LEU A 187 -0.60 -18.60 1.74
C LEU A 187 -1.28 -17.88 0.58
N SER A 188 -1.19 -16.54 0.52
CA SER A 188 -1.53 -15.81 -0.72
C SER A 188 -0.28 -15.58 -1.55
N ALA A 189 -0.35 -16.00 -2.80
CA ALA A 189 0.61 -15.65 -3.84
C ALA A 189 0.70 -14.13 -4.05
N ILE A 190 1.93 -13.60 -4.21
CA ILE A 190 2.10 -12.38 -4.99
C ILE A 190 1.86 -12.70 -6.46
N GLU A 191 1.14 -11.83 -7.15
CA GLU A 191 0.78 -11.99 -8.55
C GLU A 191 1.05 -10.70 -9.32
N ILE A 192 1.49 -10.84 -10.56
CA ILE A 192 1.62 -9.75 -11.53
C ILE A 192 0.57 -9.94 -12.61
N ALA A 193 -0.13 -8.85 -12.93
CA ALA A 193 -0.93 -8.73 -14.15
C ALA A 193 -0.37 -7.56 -14.97
N SER A 194 0.10 -7.83 -16.18
CA SER A 194 0.65 -6.82 -17.08
C SER A 194 0.45 -7.22 -18.54
N GLY A 195 0.24 -6.21 -19.40
CA GLY A 195 0.25 -6.42 -20.85
C GLY A 195 -1.00 -7.11 -21.41
N LYS A 196 -0.94 -7.41 -22.71
CA LYS A 196 -2.09 -7.82 -23.53
C LYS A 196 -2.79 -9.08 -23.02
N GLU A 197 -4.06 -9.13 -23.37
CA GLU A 197 -4.92 -10.31 -23.41
C GLU A 197 -4.15 -11.54 -23.89
N ALA A 198 -4.07 -12.58 -23.07
CA ALA A 198 -3.76 -13.90 -23.57
C ALA A 198 -4.96 -14.36 -24.40
N TYR A 199 -4.70 -14.82 -25.61
CA TYR A 199 -5.67 -15.61 -26.37
C TYR A 199 -5.91 -16.90 -25.61
N VAL A 200 -7.12 -17.08 -25.08
CA VAL A 200 -7.54 -18.33 -24.44
C VAL A 200 -8.45 -19.05 -25.42
N PRO A 201 -8.03 -20.21 -25.98
CA PRO A 201 -8.90 -21.05 -26.80
C PRO A 201 -10.12 -21.48 -25.97
N GLY A 202 -11.31 -21.14 -26.44
CA GLY A 202 -12.58 -21.44 -25.77
C GLY A 202 -13.49 -20.22 -25.67
N THR A 203 -14.63 -20.30 -26.34
CA THR A 203 -15.67 -19.28 -26.33
C THR A 203 -16.21 -19.03 -24.92
N ASP A 204 -16.56 -17.78 -24.61
CA ASP A 204 -17.47 -17.54 -23.48
C ASP A 204 -18.88 -18.08 -23.77
N LYS A 205 -19.77 -18.10 -22.78
CA LYS A 205 -21.15 -18.61 -22.90
C LYS A 205 -22.02 -17.86 -23.95
N ARG A 206 -21.47 -16.89 -24.68
CA ARG A 206 -22.12 -16.09 -25.73
C ARG A 206 -21.38 -16.19 -27.07
N GLY A 207 -20.48 -17.16 -27.24
CA GLY A 207 -19.77 -17.40 -28.49
C GLY A 207 -18.69 -16.36 -28.83
N LYS A 208 -18.33 -15.45 -27.91
CA LYS A 208 -17.27 -14.47 -28.16
C LYS A 208 -15.91 -15.00 -27.78
N GLU A 209 -14.92 -14.63 -28.59
CA GLU A 209 -13.49 -14.90 -28.34
C GLU A 209 -13.10 -14.32 -26.97
N ALA A 210 -12.60 -15.19 -26.09
CA ALA A 210 -12.40 -14.85 -24.69
C ALA A 210 -10.99 -14.29 -24.44
N HIS A 211 -10.77 -13.07 -24.90
CA HIS A 211 -9.62 -12.24 -24.51
C HIS A 211 -9.56 -12.11 -22.98
N LYS A 212 -8.50 -12.65 -22.34
CA LYS A 212 -8.28 -12.60 -20.89
C LYS A 212 -6.81 -12.36 -20.60
N ALA A 213 -6.42 -11.38 -19.78
CA ALA A 213 -5.07 -11.44 -19.20
C ALA A 213 -5.07 -12.47 -18.07
N SER A 214 -4.08 -13.35 -18.06
CA SER A 214 -3.92 -14.37 -17.03
C SER A 214 -3.30 -13.75 -15.77
N PRO A 215 -3.88 -13.93 -14.57
CA PRO A 215 -3.09 -13.79 -13.33
C PRO A 215 -1.98 -14.85 -13.31
N GLY A 216 -0.93 -14.56 -12.56
CA GLY A 216 0.20 -15.48 -12.48
C GLY A 216 1.10 -15.40 -13.72
N MET A 217 1.37 -14.19 -14.22
CA MET A 217 2.47 -13.97 -15.18
C MET A 217 3.87 -14.28 -14.60
N LEU A 218 3.93 -14.59 -13.29
CA LEU A 218 5.05 -15.20 -12.58
C LEU A 218 4.95 -16.75 -12.51
N GLY A 219 4.14 -17.39 -13.35
CA GLY A 219 3.98 -18.84 -13.41
C GLY A 219 3.54 -19.48 -12.09
N LYS A 220 4.08 -20.68 -11.80
CA LYS A 220 3.80 -21.42 -10.56
C LYS A 220 4.41 -20.69 -9.37
N VAL A 221 3.54 -20.28 -8.44
CA VAL A 221 3.95 -19.54 -7.25
C VAL A 221 4.47 -20.49 -6.19
N GLU A 222 5.79 -20.50 -6.00
CA GLU A 222 6.44 -21.21 -4.90
C GLU A 222 6.16 -20.52 -3.55
N PRO A 223 6.18 -21.23 -2.40
CA PRO A 223 5.88 -20.65 -1.08
C PRO A 223 6.77 -19.46 -0.67
N SER A 224 7.93 -19.30 -1.32
CA SER A 224 8.83 -18.14 -1.18
C SER A 224 8.26 -16.84 -1.75
N ALA A 225 7.36 -16.92 -2.73
CA ALA A 225 6.70 -15.79 -3.40
C ALA A 225 5.33 -15.43 -2.80
N CYS A 226 5.05 -15.88 -1.57
CA CYS A 226 3.79 -15.64 -0.87
C CYS A 226 3.94 -14.62 0.27
N LEU A 227 2.91 -13.80 0.47
CA LEU A 227 2.79 -12.97 1.67
C LEU A 227 2.41 -13.81 2.89
N ARG A 228 3.01 -13.48 4.03
CA ARG A 228 2.70 -14.03 5.35
C ARG A 228 1.75 -13.11 6.10
N SER A 229 0.66 -13.66 6.63
CA SER A 229 -0.34 -12.90 7.38
C SER A 229 0.25 -12.19 8.60
N GLY A 230 -0.23 -10.97 8.88
CA GLY A 230 0.08 -10.25 10.11
C GLY A 230 1.54 -9.83 10.28
N LYS A 231 2.33 -9.73 9.18
CA LYS A 231 3.74 -9.31 9.22
C LYS A 231 4.05 -8.29 8.13
N TRP A 232 4.71 -7.20 8.51
CA TRP A 232 5.32 -6.25 7.58
C TRP A 232 6.33 -6.98 6.69
N GLN A 233 6.14 -6.89 5.37
CA GLN A 233 7.00 -7.49 4.36
C GLN A 233 7.28 -6.45 3.27
N HIS A 234 8.56 -6.23 2.98
CA HIS A 234 8.98 -5.41 1.85
C HIS A 234 8.83 -6.21 0.55
N VAL A 235 8.04 -5.71 -0.39
CA VAL A 235 7.75 -6.36 -1.68
C VAL A 235 8.13 -5.40 -2.80
N ILE A 236 9.02 -5.82 -3.70
CA ILE A 236 9.38 -5.06 -4.91
C ILE A 236 9.24 -5.94 -6.13
N TYR A 237 8.60 -5.40 -7.15
CA TYR A 237 8.58 -5.91 -8.50
C TYR A 237 9.47 -5.06 -9.39
N THR A 238 10.32 -5.68 -10.22
CA THR A 238 11.11 -4.99 -11.25
C THR A 238 10.79 -5.58 -12.62
N TYR A 239 10.69 -4.72 -13.62
CA TYR A 239 10.46 -5.08 -15.02
C TYR A 239 11.50 -4.42 -15.92
N ALA A 240 12.10 -5.17 -16.83
CA ALA A 240 13.03 -4.68 -17.85
C ALA A 240 12.35 -4.64 -19.22
N GLN A 241 12.78 -3.71 -20.08
CA GLN A 241 12.29 -3.60 -21.46
C GLN A 241 12.45 -4.89 -22.30
N SER A 242 13.34 -5.80 -21.92
CA SER A 242 13.50 -7.14 -22.50
C SER A 242 12.35 -8.12 -22.19
N GLY A 243 11.38 -7.75 -21.35
CA GLY A 243 10.36 -8.66 -20.84
C GLY A 243 10.82 -9.51 -19.64
N GLU A 244 12.01 -9.24 -19.09
CA GLU A 244 12.44 -9.85 -17.84
C GLU A 244 11.73 -9.18 -16.65
N ALA A 245 11.13 -10.00 -15.79
CA ALA A 245 10.36 -9.61 -14.65
C ALA A 245 10.88 -10.33 -13.39
N LYS A 246 11.13 -9.60 -12.30
CA LYS A 246 11.65 -10.18 -11.06
C LYS A 246 10.84 -9.71 -9.86
N LEU A 247 10.58 -10.63 -8.94
CA LEU A 247 9.90 -10.38 -7.68
C LEU A 247 10.87 -10.57 -6.52
N TYR A 248 10.85 -9.61 -5.59
CA TYR A 248 11.66 -9.61 -4.39
C TYR A 248 10.78 -9.48 -3.15
N ILE A 249 11.02 -10.34 -2.16
CA ILE A 249 10.38 -10.27 -0.83
C ILE A 249 11.46 -10.20 0.24
N ALA A 250 11.32 -9.27 1.19
CA ALA A 250 12.30 -9.01 2.25
C ALA A 250 13.74 -8.83 1.72
N GLY A 251 13.89 -8.18 0.55
CA GLY A 251 15.17 -7.92 -0.08
C GLY A 251 15.83 -9.12 -0.78
N LYS A 252 15.15 -10.26 -0.88
CA LYS A 252 15.64 -11.47 -1.57
C LYS A 252 14.87 -11.68 -2.87
N LEU A 253 15.56 -12.02 -3.96
CA LEU A 253 14.92 -12.50 -5.19
C LEU A 253 14.17 -13.80 -4.87
N VAL A 254 12.87 -13.84 -5.15
CA VAL A 254 12.01 -15.03 -4.91
C VAL A 254 11.43 -15.62 -6.19
N HIS A 255 11.39 -14.84 -7.28
CA HIS A 255 10.94 -15.32 -8.58
C HIS A 255 11.52 -14.48 -9.74
N THR A 256 11.77 -15.14 -10.88
CA THR A 256 12.13 -14.52 -12.17
C THR A 256 11.28 -15.11 -13.27
N ALA A 257 10.66 -14.26 -14.08
CA ALA A 257 9.95 -14.62 -15.31
C ALA A 257 10.53 -13.85 -16.51
N THR A 258 10.42 -14.42 -17.70
CA THR A 258 10.84 -13.81 -18.97
C THR A 258 9.66 -13.72 -19.93
N ASN A 259 9.80 -12.94 -21.00
CA ASN A 259 8.75 -12.69 -22.00
C ASN A 259 7.44 -12.15 -21.40
N VAL A 260 7.51 -11.50 -20.23
CA VAL A 260 6.32 -10.91 -19.59
C VAL A 260 5.87 -9.71 -20.42
N PRO A 261 4.63 -9.69 -20.94
CA PRO A 261 4.15 -8.58 -21.74
C PRO A 261 3.88 -7.37 -20.85
N TYR A 262 4.21 -6.18 -21.36
CA TYR A 262 3.88 -4.90 -20.76
C TYR A 262 3.53 -3.89 -21.84
N THR A 263 2.48 -3.11 -21.60
CA THR A 263 2.10 -1.97 -22.43
C THR A 263 1.95 -0.77 -21.51
N PRO A 264 2.71 0.33 -21.72
CA PRO A 264 2.57 1.52 -20.89
C PRO A 264 1.18 2.16 -21.05
N ALA A 265 0.55 2.52 -19.95
CA ALA A 265 -0.83 3.01 -19.92
C ALA A 265 -0.93 4.40 -19.32
N LYS A 266 -1.76 5.28 -19.90
CA LYS A 266 -2.00 6.65 -19.39
C LYS A 266 -2.97 6.70 -18.21
N THR A 267 -3.46 5.57 -17.71
CA THR A 267 -4.43 5.53 -16.61
C THR A 267 -3.77 5.78 -15.25
N PRO A 268 -4.47 6.36 -14.27
CA PRO A 268 -3.90 6.61 -12.94
C PRO A 268 -3.34 5.34 -12.30
N PHE A 269 -2.29 5.52 -11.50
CA PHE A 269 -1.87 4.49 -10.57
C PHE A 269 -2.83 4.44 -9.38
N VAL A 270 -2.98 3.27 -8.80
CA VAL A 270 -3.73 3.04 -7.57
C VAL A 270 -2.83 2.27 -6.60
N ILE A 271 -2.84 2.71 -5.35
CA ILE A 271 -2.16 2.09 -4.21
C ILE A 271 -3.25 1.55 -3.26
N GLY A 272 -3.14 0.27 -2.91
CA GLY A 272 -4.16 -0.44 -2.13
C GLY A 272 -5.48 -0.73 -2.88
N GLY A 273 -6.42 -1.36 -2.18
CA GLY A 273 -7.77 -1.69 -2.68
C GLY A 273 -7.92 -3.12 -3.25
N GLY A 274 -8.97 -3.37 -4.04
CA GLY A 274 -9.23 -4.70 -4.61
C GLY A 274 -10.44 -4.77 -5.55
N ARG A 275 -11.31 -5.77 -5.37
CA ARG A 275 -12.47 -5.98 -6.26
C ARG A 275 -13.57 -4.95 -5.99
N TRP A 276 -14.10 -4.38 -7.07
CA TRP A 276 -15.33 -3.58 -7.04
C TRP A 276 -16.53 -4.42 -7.48
N GLY A 277 -17.53 -4.56 -6.61
CA GLY A 277 -18.80 -5.21 -6.94
C GLY A 277 -19.51 -5.82 -5.72
N THR A 278 -20.75 -5.43 -5.50
CA THR A 278 -21.61 -5.97 -4.45
C THR A 278 -22.08 -7.39 -4.79
N PHE A 279 -21.83 -8.34 -3.88
CA PHE A 279 -22.65 -9.54 -3.75
C PHE A 279 -23.17 -9.59 -2.31
N ASN A 280 -24.43 -9.99 -2.13
CA ASN A 280 -25.10 -10.08 -0.82
C ASN A 280 -24.62 -11.29 0.02
N LEU A 281 -23.34 -11.67 -0.14
CA LEU A 281 -22.68 -12.86 0.40
C LEU A 281 -21.29 -12.50 0.98
N GLY A 282 -21.11 -11.27 1.47
CA GLY A 282 -19.87 -10.81 2.11
C GLY A 282 -18.97 -9.92 1.26
N GLY A 283 -19.52 -8.82 0.71
CA GLY A 283 -18.74 -7.59 0.47
C GLY A 283 -17.78 -7.53 -0.73
N THR A 284 -17.04 -6.42 -0.80
CA THR A 284 -15.98 -6.19 -1.80
C THR A 284 -14.61 -6.64 -1.29
N LEU A 285 -14.21 -7.86 -1.65
CA LEU A 285 -12.87 -8.38 -1.35
C LEU A 285 -11.76 -7.40 -1.75
N SER A 286 -11.18 -6.76 -0.73
CA SER A 286 -10.26 -5.63 -0.83
C SER A 286 -8.98 -5.90 -0.05
N MET A 287 -8.05 -4.95 -0.03
CA MET A 287 -6.91 -5.03 0.88
C MET A 287 -7.41 -4.96 2.34
N ALA A 288 -6.78 -5.74 3.22
CA ALA A 288 -7.04 -5.71 4.66
C ALA A 288 -5.69 -5.56 5.39
N GLY A 289 -5.37 -4.37 5.90
CA GLY A 289 -4.06 -4.05 6.48
C GLY A 289 -3.51 -2.68 6.05
N SER A 290 -2.18 -2.55 5.95
CA SER A 290 -1.51 -1.26 5.68
C SER A 290 -0.44 -1.35 4.60
N LEU A 291 -0.16 -0.19 4.00
CA LEU A 291 0.94 0.07 3.09
C LEU A 291 1.81 1.21 3.64
N LYS A 292 3.13 1.11 3.48
CA LYS A 292 4.12 2.13 3.88
C LYS A 292 5.24 2.18 2.83
N ASP A 293 5.90 3.33 2.69
CA ASP A 293 7.02 3.54 1.77
C ASP A 293 6.78 3.02 0.34
N MET A 294 5.66 3.40 -0.24
CA MET A 294 5.31 2.99 -1.60
C MET A 294 6.17 3.76 -2.60
N VAL A 295 6.79 3.06 -3.54
CA VAL A 295 7.80 3.61 -4.47
C VAL A 295 7.53 3.22 -5.92
N ILE A 296 7.90 4.13 -6.83
CA ILE A 296 8.08 3.87 -8.26
C ILE A 296 9.45 4.40 -8.70
N PHE A 297 10.17 3.60 -9.48
CA PHE A 297 11.39 3.95 -10.21
C PHE A 297 11.15 3.72 -11.70
N ASP A 298 11.66 4.60 -12.55
CA ASP A 298 11.62 4.55 -14.02
C ASP A 298 12.74 3.67 -14.64
N ARG A 299 13.34 2.82 -13.80
CA ARG A 299 14.43 1.89 -14.10
C ARG A 299 14.29 0.59 -13.30
N THR A 300 15.00 -0.45 -13.71
CA THR A 300 15.21 -1.64 -12.90
C THR A 300 16.17 -1.33 -11.73
N LEU A 301 15.80 -1.72 -10.52
CA LEU A 301 16.68 -1.70 -9.36
C LEU A 301 17.58 -2.93 -9.32
N SER A 302 18.81 -2.77 -8.85
CA SER A 302 19.71 -3.87 -8.55
C SER A 302 19.35 -4.59 -7.24
N GLN A 303 19.80 -5.84 -7.11
CA GLN A 303 19.67 -6.62 -5.87
C GLN A 303 20.31 -5.91 -4.65
N LYS A 304 21.30 -5.03 -4.83
CA LYS A 304 21.89 -4.23 -3.74
C LYS A 304 20.91 -3.14 -3.27
N GLU A 305 20.35 -2.39 -4.19
CA GLU A 305 19.39 -1.31 -3.90
C GLU A 305 18.10 -1.85 -3.26
N ILE A 306 17.61 -2.99 -3.74
CA ILE A 306 16.42 -3.66 -3.18
C ILE A 306 16.68 -4.15 -1.75
N ARG A 307 17.91 -4.58 -1.41
CA ARG A 307 18.31 -4.87 -0.02
C ARG A 307 18.36 -3.61 0.83
N THR A 308 18.83 -2.49 0.27
CA THR A 308 18.79 -1.19 0.97
C THR A 308 17.37 -0.81 1.33
N LEU A 309 16.42 -0.83 0.37
CA LEU A 309 15.00 -0.60 0.62
C LEU A 309 14.41 -1.58 1.64
N ALA A 310 14.75 -2.88 1.57
CA ALA A 310 14.29 -3.87 2.55
C ALA A 310 14.85 -3.66 3.97
N GLY A 311 15.90 -2.85 4.13
CA GLY A 311 16.41 -2.40 5.43
C GLY A 311 15.64 -1.20 6.00
N THR A 312 14.89 -0.46 5.17
CA THR A 312 14.16 0.77 5.56
C THR A 312 12.83 0.49 6.28
N LYS A 313 12.80 -0.51 7.17
CA LYS A 313 11.55 -0.99 7.79
C LYS A 313 10.79 0.15 8.49
N PRO A 314 9.48 0.35 8.20
CA PRO A 314 8.71 1.42 8.79
C PRO A 314 8.58 1.23 10.30
N ALA A 315 8.66 2.34 11.02
CA ALA A 315 8.26 2.42 12.41
C ALA A 315 6.72 2.52 12.53
N GLY A 316 6.19 2.17 13.69
CA GLY A 316 4.75 2.17 13.96
C GLY A 316 4.12 0.78 13.92
N LYS A 317 2.97 0.65 14.60
CA LYS A 317 2.15 -0.56 14.51
C LYS A 317 1.51 -0.59 13.13
N PRO A 318 1.48 -1.76 12.44
CA PRO A 318 0.65 -1.86 11.25
C PRO A 318 -0.81 -1.62 11.62
N GLY A 319 -1.47 -0.76 10.85
CA GLY A 319 -2.91 -0.56 10.92
C GLY A 319 -3.63 -1.81 10.44
N GLY A 320 -3.99 -2.67 11.38
CA GLY A 320 -4.68 -3.92 11.10
C GLY A 320 -6.06 -3.89 11.72
N VAL A 321 -7.10 -3.77 10.89
CA VAL A 321 -8.39 -4.35 11.26
C VAL A 321 -8.16 -5.83 11.52
N ALA A 322 -8.50 -6.26 12.73
CA ALA A 322 -8.60 -7.68 13.01
C ALA A 322 -9.74 -8.22 12.16
N ILE A 323 -9.40 -8.91 11.06
CA ILE A 323 -10.37 -9.83 10.45
C ILE A 323 -10.72 -10.80 11.56
N ALA A 324 -11.97 -10.76 12.02
CA ALA A 324 -12.44 -11.54 13.15
C ALA A 324 -12.04 -13.01 12.93
N ASP A 325 -11.15 -13.51 13.78
CA ASP A 325 -10.74 -14.91 13.71
C ASP A 325 -12.00 -15.77 13.81
N ALA A 326 -12.02 -16.86 13.04
CA ALA A 326 -13.20 -17.70 12.87
C ALA A 326 -13.78 -18.30 14.16
N GLY A 327 -12.98 -18.36 15.23
CA GLY A 327 -13.44 -18.61 16.59
C GLY A 327 -14.02 -17.32 17.16
N GLY A 328 -15.34 -17.31 17.34
CA GLY A 328 -16.08 -16.11 17.75
C GLY A 328 -15.40 -15.40 18.93
N LEU A 329 -15.22 -14.09 18.79
CA LEU A 329 -14.65 -13.22 19.81
C LEU A 329 -15.25 -13.60 21.17
N ASN A 330 -14.40 -13.81 22.18
CA ASN A 330 -14.81 -14.28 23.49
C ASN A 330 -15.47 -13.14 24.28
N LEU A 331 -16.60 -12.67 23.75
CA LEU A 331 -17.38 -11.55 24.23
C LEU A 331 -17.97 -11.89 25.60
N PRO A 332 -17.99 -10.94 26.54
CA PRO A 332 -18.64 -11.14 27.83
C PRO A 332 -20.11 -11.55 27.66
N LYS A 333 -20.64 -12.31 28.62
CA LYS A 333 -22.05 -12.72 28.62
C LYS A 333 -22.98 -11.64 29.23
N GLY A 334 -22.43 -10.73 30.04
CA GLY A 334 -23.19 -9.68 30.74
C GLY A 334 -23.42 -8.43 29.89
N LEU A 335 -24.64 -7.89 29.97
CA LEU A 335 -25.09 -6.71 29.23
C LEU A 335 -24.20 -5.48 29.48
N THR A 336 -23.87 -5.21 30.74
CA THR A 336 -23.05 -4.06 31.16
C THR A 336 -21.68 -4.03 30.49
N GLU A 337 -21.04 -5.19 30.35
CA GLU A 337 -19.74 -5.31 29.70
C GLU A 337 -19.85 -5.18 28.17
N LEU A 338 -20.91 -5.74 27.55
CA LEU A 338 -21.18 -5.53 26.12
C LEU A 338 -21.44 -4.04 25.80
N ALA A 339 -22.20 -3.35 26.65
CA ALA A 339 -22.45 -1.91 26.53
C ALA A 339 -21.20 -1.05 26.77
N LYS A 340 -20.21 -1.52 27.58
CA LYS A 340 -18.89 -0.88 27.67
C LYS A 340 -18.10 -1.06 26.37
N LEU A 341 -18.07 -2.27 25.80
CA LEU A 341 -17.38 -2.54 24.54
C LEU A 341 -17.91 -1.65 23.40
N VAL A 342 -19.24 -1.58 23.24
CA VAL A 342 -19.88 -0.74 22.19
C VAL A 342 -19.49 0.73 22.27
N ARG A 343 -19.35 1.29 23.48
CA ARG A 343 -19.00 2.71 23.70
C ARG A 343 -17.50 3.01 23.61
N SER A 344 -16.63 2.00 23.62
CA SER A 344 -15.18 2.22 23.64
C SER A 344 -14.65 2.64 22.26
N THR A 345 -14.23 3.90 22.14
CA THR A 345 -13.64 4.44 20.90
C THR A 345 -12.23 3.91 20.62
N SER A 346 -11.56 3.30 21.60
CA SER A 346 -10.24 2.68 21.45
C SER A 346 -10.31 1.20 21.02
N LEU A 347 -11.50 0.65 20.81
CA LEU A 347 -11.71 -0.72 20.33
C LEU A 347 -12.06 -0.76 18.84
N ASP A 348 -11.66 -1.85 18.20
CA ASP A 348 -11.95 -2.16 16.79
C ASP A 348 -13.46 -2.15 16.48
N ARG A 349 -13.83 -1.60 15.32
CA ARG A 349 -15.24 -1.44 14.90
C ARG A 349 -15.98 -2.78 14.77
N ASN A 350 -15.32 -3.88 14.39
CA ASN A 350 -15.96 -5.20 14.31
C ASN A 350 -16.21 -5.76 15.71
N LEU A 351 -15.29 -5.61 16.66
CA LEU A 351 -15.52 -6.02 18.05
C LEU A 351 -16.72 -5.28 18.68
N ARG A 352 -16.86 -3.98 18.37
CA ARG A 352 -18.01 -3.16 18.79
C ARG A 352 -19.31 -3.62 18.10
N ALA A 353 -19.27 -3.95 16.81
CA ALA A 353 -20.42 -4.47 16.07
C ALA A 353 -20.88 -5.85 16.57
N GLU A 354 -19.95 -6.77 16.82
CA GLU A 354 -20.25 -8.10 17.36
C GLU A 354 -20.82 -8.01 18.79
N ALA A 355 -20.35 -7.07 19.62
CA ALA A 355 -20.96 -6.78 20.91
C ALA A 355 -22.42 -6.27 20.78
N ALA A 356 -22.70 -5.40 19.79
CA ALA A 356 -24.05 -4.94 19.49
C ALA A 356 -24.95 -6.08 18.96
N LEU A 357 -24.47 -6.91 18.03
CA LEU A 357 -25.19 -8.09 17.53
C LEU A 357 -25.47 -9.12 18.63
N LYS A 358 -24.55 -9.28 19.59
CA LYS A 358 -24.76 -10.14 20.75
C LYS A 358 -25.86 -9.59 21.68
N MET A 359 -25.93 -8.27 21.87
CA MET A 359 -27.06 -7.65 22.59
C MET A 359 -28.37 -7.78 21.82
N ALA A 360 -28.36 -7.68 20.47
CA ALA A 360 -29.53 -7.98 19.64
C ALA A 360 -30.09 -9.39 19.91
N GLY A 361 -29.20 -10.39 20.01
CA GLY A 361 -29.56 -11.77 20.34
C GLY A 361 -30.07 -11.99 21.78
N MET A 362 -30.03 -10.98 22.64
CA MET A 362 -30.61 -11.02 24.00
C MET A 362 -32.06 -10.51 24.04
N GLY A 363 -32.54 -9.82 23.00
CA GLY A 363 -33.88 -9.26 22.91
C GLY A 363 -34.19 -8.27 24.04
N GLU A 364 -35.42 -8.29 24.57
CA GLU A 364 -35.88 -7.48 25.71
C GLU A 364 -34.93 -7.50 26.93
N LYS A 365 -34.14 -8.57 27.13
CA LYS A 365 -33.14 -8.62 28.23
C LYS A 365 -31.99 -7.63 28.06
N ALA A 366 -31.90 -6.94 26.92
CA ALA A 366 -30.93 -5.89 26.64
C ALA A 366 -31.54 -4.49 26.57
N LYS A 367 -32.79 -4.27 27.01
CA LYS A 367 -33.50 -2.98 26.93
C LYS A 367 -32.74 -1.80 27.56
N GLU A 368 -32.03 -2.04 28.66
CA GLU A 368 -31.16 -1.04 29.30
C GLU A 368 -30.00 -0.55 28.42
N ALA A 369 -29.63 -1.27 27.36
CA ALA A 369 -28.58 -0.85 26.42
C ALA A 369 -29.09 0.08 25.29
N VAL A 370 -30.40 0.23 25.10
CA VAL A 370 -30.98 1.08 24.03
C VAL A 370 -30.41 2.51 24.02
N PRO A 371 -30.31 3.24 25.16
CA PRO A 371 -29.72 4.59 25.17
C PRO A 371 -28.25 4.62 24.74
N ALA A 372 -27.47 3.58 25.06
CA ALA A 372 -26.07 3.48 24.67
C ALA A 372 -25.92 3.19 23.16
N LEU A 373 -26.79 2.35 22.60
CA LEU A 373 -26.83 2.04 21.16
C LEU A 373 -27.25 3.26 20.34
N ALA A 374 -28.35 3.92 20.73
CA ALA A 374 -28.85 5.13 20.09
C ALA A 374 -27.84 6.29 20.18
N GLY A 375 -27.17 6.43 21.33
CA GLY A 375 -26.12 7.44 21.54
C GLY A 375 -24.90 7.29 20.60
N GLU A 376 -24.53 6.07 20.23
CA GLU A 376 -23.49 5.83 19.21
C GLU A 376 -24.02 6.07 17.79
N LEU A 377 -25.24 5.63 17.48
CA LEU A 377 -25.88 5.88 16.17
C LEU A 377 -25.96 7.38 15.86
N ALA A 378 -26.42 8.18 16.82
CA ALA A 378 -26.51 9.63 16.70
C ALA A 378 -25.13 10.34 16.60
N LYS A 379 -24.02 9.68 16.93
CA LYS A 379 -22.66 10.19 16.65
C LYS A 379 -22.24 9.87 15.21
N ILE A 380 -22.55 8.66 14.72
CA ILE A 380 -22.25 8.21 13.36
C ILE A 380 -22.94 9.09 12.33
N ASP A 381 -24.23 9.37 12.51
CA ASP A 381 -25.03 10.17 11.57
C ASP A 381 -24.55 11.64 11.54
N ARG A 382 -24.22 12.22 12.70
CA ARG A 382 -23.63 13.58 12.80
C ARG A 382 -22.24 13.71 12.18
N ALA A 383 -21.43 12.66 12.22
CA ALA A 383 -20.04 12.72 11.76
C ALA A 383 -19.88 12.56 10.23
N ASN A 384 -20.80 11.85 9.55
CA ASN A 384 -20.56 11.38 8.19
C ASN A 384 -21.38 12.05 7.09
N GLY A 385 -22.59 12.55 7.39
CA GLY A 385 -23.49 13.12 6.38
C GLY A 385 -23.97 12.11 5.31
N ALA A 386 -24.84 12.57 4.40
CA ALA A 386 -25.41 11.72 3.36
C ALA A 386 -24.40 11.44 2.22
N HIS A 387 -23.94 10.20 2.10
CA HIS A 387 -23.13 9.74 0.96
C HIS A 387 -23.45 8.28 0.58
N LEU A 388 -23.02 7.87 -0.63
CA LEU A 388 -23.37 6.58 -1.23
C LEU A 388 -23.02 5.37 -0.35
N PRO A 389 -23.85 4.31 -0.36
CA PRO A 389 -23.84 3.27 0.65
C PRO A 389 -22.51 2.51 0.70
N ARG A 390 -21.84 2.61 1.84
CA ARG A 390 -20.63 1.86 2.15
C ARG A 390 -21.00 0.59 2.91
N VAL A 391 -20.21 -0.45 2.72
CA VAL A 391 -20.25 -1.65 3.56
C VAL A 391 -19.83 -1.36 5.02
N GLU A 392 -19.20 -0.21 5.26
CA GLU A 392 -18.94 0.37 6.60
C GLU A 392 -20.21 0.60 7.44
N GLU A 393 -21.41 0.50 6.85
CA GLU A 393 -22.65 0.41 7.62
C GLU A 393 -22.75 -0.85 8.48
N PHE A 394 -21.83 -1.82 8.46
CA PHE A 394 -21.93 -2.99 9.35
C PHE A 394 -22.10 -2.65 10.84
N PHE A 395 -21.41 -1.63 11.38
CA PHE A 395 -21.64 -1.20 12.77
C PHE A 395 -22.99 -0.49 12.91
N ARG A 396 -23.35 0.41 11.98
CA ARG A 396 -24.63 1.13 11.95
C ARG A 396 -25.82 0.15 11.89
N ASN A 397 -25.74 -0.84 11.02
CA ASN A 397 -26.73 -1.89 10.81
C ASN A 397 -26.75 -2.89 11.97
N ALA A 398 -25.62 -3.15 12.64
CA ALA A 398 -25.60 -3.89 13.90
C ALA A 398 -26.29 -3.12 15.03
N LEU A 399 -26.08 -1.79 15.15
CA LEU A 399 -26.80 -0.94 16.09
C LEU A 399 -28.30 -0.91 15.78
N ILE A 400 -28.70 -0.67 14.53
CA ILE A 400 -30.11 -0.68 14.09
C ILE A 400 -30.76 -2.05 14.35
N LYS A 401 -30.10 -3.15 13.97
CA LYS A 401 -30.61 -4.51 14.21
C LYS A 401 -30.70 -4.83 15.70
N ALA A 402 -29.79 -4.30 16.53
CA ALA A 402 -29.90 -4.42 17.98
C ALA A 402 -31.08 -3.63 18.52
N LEU A 403 -31.24 -2.37 18.13
CA LEU A 403 -32.39 -1.54 18.52
C LEU A 403 -33.72 -2.21 18.15
N LEU A 404 -33.87 -2.67 16.90
CA LEU A 404 -35.08 -3.34 16.43
C LEU A 404 -35.35 -4.70 17.11
N ALA A 405 -34.31 -5.44 17.52
CA ALA A 405 -34.48 -6.72 18.22
C ALA A 405 -34.77 -6.55 19.72
N ILE A 406 -34.37 -5.41 20.31
CA ILE A 406 -34.51 -5.10 21.73
C ILE A 406 -35.78 -4.29 22.02
N ASP A 407 -36.16 -3.38 21.12
CA ASP A 407 -37.37 -2.56 21.20
C ASP A 407 -37.97 -2.33 19.79
N PRO A 408 -38.73 -3.31 19.26
CA PRO A 408 -39.31 -3.26 17.91
C PRO A 408 -40.43 -2.21 17.73
N MET A 409 -40.81 -1.47 18.77
CA MET A 409 -42.00 -0.59 18.75
C MET A 409 -41.65 0.92 18.75
N SER A 410 -40.37 1.28 18.82
CA SER A 410 -39.90 2.66 19.01
C SER A 410 -40.07 3.61 17.82
N GLU A 411 -40.48 3.15 16.62
CA GLU A 411 -40.75 4.01 15.44
C GLU A 411 -42.13 4.70 15.45
N LYS A 412 -42.93 4.59 16.52
CA LYS A 412 -44.31 5.11 16.58
C LYS A 412 -44.52 6.40 17.39
N THR A 413 -43.44 7.11 17.75
CA THR A 413 -43.44 8.39 18.47
C THR A 413 -42.33 9.29 17.96
#